data_AF-A0A916GL55-F1
#
_entry.id   AF-A0A916GL55-F1
#
_cell.length_a   1.000
_cell.length_b   1.000
_cell.length_c   1.000
_cell.angle_alpha   90.00
_cell.angle_beta   90.00
_cell.angle_gamma   90.00
#
_symmetry.space_group_name_H-M   'P 1'
#
loop_
_entity.id
_entity.type
_entity.pdbx_description
1 polymer ?
#
loop_
_entity_poly.entity_id
_entity_poly.type
_entity_poly.pdbx_seq_one_letter_code
_entity_poly.pdbx_strand_id
1 'polypeptide(L)'
;MSTSRTSTEQNIIRAENTLKAALAALGLPVRGSYRPREVCAILGISDSSFWRLIRRYERDVRGNLRQPDCLVSFTLASNRRVAYLELVDFIRRNDEYLRKTNDESPRKSNPQEGE
;
A
#
# COMPACT_ATOMS: atom_id res chain seq x y z
N MET A 1 -10.40 -29.90 -0.67
CA MET A 1 -9.27 -28.94 -0.67
C MET A 1 -9.80 -27.59 -1.13
N SER A 2 -10.24 -26.72 -0.20
CA SER A 2 -10.82 -25.40 -0.52
C SER A 2 -10.50 -24.39 0.58
N THR A 3 -9.24 -23.95 0.69
CA THR A 3 -8.83 -22.95 1.72
C THR A 3 -8.21 -21.68 1.13
N SER A 4 -7.93 -21.63 -0.17
CA SER A 4 -7.20 -20.49 -0.76
C SER A 4 -8.09 -19.29 -1.14
N ARG A 5 -9.40 -19.49 -1.33
CA ARG A 5 -10.30 -18.42 -1.83
C ARG A 5 -10.69 -17.42 -0.73
N THR A 6 -10.71 -17.84 0.54
CA THR A 6 -11.12 -17.02 1.69
C THR A 6 -10.06 -16.06 2.19
N SER A 7 -8.76 -16.36 2.04
CA SER A 7 -7.70 -15.53 2.62
C SER A 7 -7.52 -14.19 1.88
N THR A 8 -7.56 -14.20 0.54
CA THR A 8 -7.45 -12.98 -0.27
C THR A 8 -8.64 -12.04 -0.04
N GLU A 9 -9.84 -12.59 0.03
CA GLU A 9 -11.08 -11.85 0.27
C GLU A 9 -11.07 -11.18 1.65
N GLN A 10 -10.61 -11.91 2.68
CA GLN A 10 -10.43 -11.35 4.03
C GLN A 10 -9.41 -10.21 4.07
N ASN A 11 -8.32 -10.30 3.30
CA ASN A 11 -7.32 -9.23 3.22
C ASN A 11 -7.89 -7.97 2.55
N ILE A 12 -8.73 -8.14 1.51
CA ILE A 12 -9.42 -7.02 0.85
C ILE A 12 -10.38 -6.34 1.83
N ILE A 13 -11.20 -7.11 2.56
CA ILE A 13 -12.15 -6.56 3.54
C ILE A 13 -11.41 -5.79 4.65
N ARG A 14 -10.27 -6.30 5.15
CA ARG A 14 -9.45 -5.60 6.15
C ARG A 14 -8.88 -4.28 5.61
N ALA A 15 -8.36 -4.30 4.38
CA ALA A 15 -7.84 -3.09 3.74
C ALA A 15 -8.93 -2.04 3.52
N GLU A 16 -10.12 -2.48 3.10
CA GLU A 16 -11.27 -1.60 2.92
C GLU A 16 -11.75 -0.98 4.25
N ASN A 17 -11.82 -1.77 5.33
CA ASN A 17 -12.16 -1.27 6.65
C ASN A 17 -11.12 -0.28 7.18
N THR A 18 -9.84 -0.52 6.90
CA THR A 18 -8.75 0.39 7.26
C THR A 18 -8.91 1.73 6.53
N LEU A 19 -9.22 1.69 5.23
CA LEU A 19 -9.48 2.91 4.45
C LEU A 19 -10.70 3.67 4.99
N LYS A 20 -11.79 2.98 5.29
CA LYS A 20 -13.00 3.59 5.88
C LYS A 20 -12.71 4.25 7.23
N ALA A 21 -11.92 3.60 8.09
CA ALA A 21 -11.51 4.16 9.37
C ALA A 21 -10.66 5.43 9.20
N ALA A 22 -9.71 5.42 8.26
CA ALA A 22 -8.89 6.59 7.94
C ALA A 22 -9.73 7.76 7.39
N LEU A 23 -10.69 7.48 6.50
CA LEU A 23 -11.62 8.47 5.97
C LEU A 23 -12.49 9.08 7.08
N ALA A 24 -13.02 8.25 7.98
CA ALA A 24 -13.81 8.69 9.12
C ALA A 24 -12.99 9.59 10.06
N ALA A 25 -11.74 9.22 10.36
CA ALA A 25 -10.84 10.03 11.19
C ALA A 25 -10.52 11.41 10.57
N LEU A 26 -10.50 11.51 9.24
CA LEU A 26 -10.26 12.75 8.50
C LEU A 26 -11.53 13.55 8.20
N GLY A 27 -12.73 13.04 8.56
CA GLY A 27 -14.00 13.65 8.20
C GLY A 27 -14.28 13.66 6.69
N LEU A 28 -13.66 12.74 5.94
CA LEU A 28 -13.81 12.64 4.49
C LEU A 28 -14.92 11.65 4.11
N PRO A 29 -15.80 11.98 3.14
CA PRO A 29 -16.79 11.04 2.65
C PRO A 29 -16.14 9.94 1.80
N VAL A 30 -16.80 8.79 1.71
CA VAL A 30 -16.45 7.73 0.76
C VAL A 30 -16.76 8.21 -0.66
N ARG A 31 -15.74 8.25 -1.52
CA ARG A 31 -15.83 8.72 -2.91
C ARG A 31 -15.14 7.70 -3.83
N GLY A 32 -15.56 7.65 -5.09
CA GLY A 32 -14.92 6.80 -6.10
C GLY A 32 -13.48 7.20 -6.44
N SER A 33 -13.09 8.46 -6.19
CA SER A 33 -11.70 8.92 -6.35
C SER A 33 -11.31 10.06 -5.42
N TYR A 34 -10.02 10.16 -5.11
CA TYR A 34 -9.43 11.15 -4.21
C TYR A 34 -8.30 11.93 -4.89
N ARG A 35 -8.14 13.20 -4.50
CA ARG A 35 -7.07 14.10 -4.96
C ARG A 35 -5.74 13.79 -4.25
N PRO A 36 -4.58 14.25 -4.75
CA PRO A 36 -3.28 13.94 -4.18
C PRO A 36 -3.16 14.34 -2.71
N ARG A 37 -3.65 15.54 -2.34
CA ARG A 37 -3.65 16.03 -0.96
C ARG A 37 -4.51 15.17 -0.03
N GLU A 38 -5.68 14.73 -0.51
CA GLU A 38 -6.56 13.85 0.27
C GLU A 38 -5.88 12.49 0.47
N VAL A 39 -5.22 11.96 -0.56
CA VAL A 39 -4.46 10.71 -0.48
C VAL A 39 -3.28 10.82 0.49
N CYS A 40 -2.54 11.93 0.47
CA CYS A 40 -1.48 12.19 1.44
C CYS A 40 -2.02 12.17 2.87
N ALA A 41 -3.16 12.81 3.12
CA ALA A 41 -3.81 12.81 4.42
C ALA A 41 -4.28 11.41 4.84
N ILE A 42 -4.93 10.67 3.93
CA ILE A 42 -5.41 9.29 4.16
C ILE A 42 -4.25 8.36 4.53
N LEU A 43 -3.11 8.50 3.85
CA LEU A 43 -1.93 7.67 4.06
C LEU A 43 -1.02 8.20 5.19
N GLY A 44 -1.30 9.38 5.74
CA GLY A 44 -0.46 10.02 6.77
C GLY A 44 0.96 10.36 6.28
N ILE A 45 1.15 10.61 4.98
CA ILE A 45 2.45 10.91 4.38
C ILE A 45 2.54 12.36 3.89
N SER A 46 3.76 12.87 3.80
CA SER A 46 4.03 14.18 3.20
C SER A 46 3.88 14.15 1.68
N ASP A 47 3.61 15.31 1.08
CA ASP A 47 3.55 15.47 -0.38
C ASP A 47 4.87 15.03 -1.04
N SER A 48 6.01 15.33 -0.41
CA SER A 48 7.33 14.89 -0.88
C SER A 48 7.48 13.36 -0.86
N SER A 49 7.05 12.70 0.22
CA SER A 49 7.06 11.23 0.31
C SER A 49 6.15 10.61 -0.73
N PHE A 50 4.99 11.22 -0.96
CA PHE A 50 4.04 10.79 -1.96
C PHE A 50 4.60 10.88 -3.39
N TRP A 51 5.22 12.00 -3.77
CA TRP A 51 5.87 12.12 -5.08
C TRP A 51 7.06 11.17 -5.24
N ARG A 52 7.81 10.92 -4.16
CA ARG A 52 8.89 9.93 -4.17
C ARG A 52 8.36 8.52 -4.42
N LEU A 53 7.22 8.18 -3.82
CA LEU A 53 6.54 6.90 -3.98
C LEU A 53 6.00 6.72 -5.41
N ILE A 54 5.40 7.76 -6.00
CA ILE A 54 5.02 7.76 -7.43
C ILE A 54 6.24 7.59 -8.35
N ARG A 55 7.34 8.29 -8.08
CA ARG A 55 8.56 8.21 -8.90
C ARG A 55 9.26 6.86 -8.84
N ARG A 56 9.02 6.07 -7.79
CA ARG A 56 9.54 4.69 -7.65
C ARG A 56 8.72 3.67 -8.41
N TYR A 57 7.71 4.11 -9.16
CA TYR A 57 6.96 3.26 -10.06
C TYR A 57 7.87 2.63 -11.11
N GLU A 58 8.01 1.31 -11.01
CA GLU A 58 8.74 0.51 -11.97
C GLU A 58 7.96 -0.80 -12.17
N ARG A 59 7.79 -1.20 -13.43
CA ARG A 59 7.28 -2.52 -13.78
C ARG A 59 8.45 -3.42 -14.16
N ASP A 60 8.40 -4.69 -13.74
CA ASP A 60 9.33 -5.69 -14.23
C ASP A 60 9.07 -6.01 -15.72
N VAL A 61 9.98 -6.78 -16.32
CA VAL A 61 9.86 -7.24 -17.72
C VAL A 61 8.62 -8.12 -17.98
N ARG A 62 7.93 -8.56 -16.93
CA ARG A 62 6.69 -9.35 -16.97
C ARG A 62 5.44 -8.48 -16.76
N GLY A 63 5.59 -7.17 -16.56
CA GLY A 63 4.50 -6.23 -16.33
C GLY A 63 4.01 -6.14 -14.88
N ASN A 64 4.64 -6.84 -13.93
CA ASN A 64 4.30 -6.75 -12.51
C ASN A 64 4.93 -5.51 -11.88
N LEU A 65 4.28 -4.96 -10.85
CA LEU A 65 4.84 -3.86 -10.08
C LEU A 65 6.06 -4.34 -9.28
N ARG A 66 7.22 -3.72 -9.48
CA ARG A 66 8.45 -4.02 -8.71
C ARG A 66 8.34 -3.62 -7.25
N GLN A 67 7.55 -2.59 -6.93
CA GLN A 67 7.29 -2.16 -5.57
C GLN A 67 5.80 -2.31 -5.21
N PRO A 68 5.47 -2.86 -4.03
CA PRO A 68 4.09 -3.04 -3.59
C PRO A 68 3.39 -1.69 -3.38
N ASP A 69 4.14 -0.64 -3.07
CA ASP A 69 3.66 0.69 -2.69
C ASP A 69 3.27 1.60 -3.88
N CYS A 70 2.96 1.07 -5.05
CA CYS A 70 2.73 1.92 -6.23
C CYS A 70 1.25 2.27 -6.46
N LEU A 71 0.99 3.56 -6.69
CA LEU A 71 -0.30 4.12 -7.17
C LEU A 71 -0.23 4.33 -8.69
N VAL A 72 -0.79 3.38 -9.44
CA VAL A 72 -0.82 3.30 -10.90
C VAL A 72 -1.55 4.49 -11.54
N SER A 73 -2.63 5.01 -10.96
CA SER A 73 -3.43 6.09 -11.57
C SER A 73 -2.66 7.42 -11.73
N PHE A 74 -1.57 7.61 -10.97
CA PHE A 74 -0.72 8.79 -11.11
C PHE A 74 0.26 8.74 -12.28
N THR A 75 0.52 7.54 -12.80
CA THR A 75 1.55 7.35 -13.84
C THR A 75 1.01 7.46 -15.26
N LEU A 76 -0.31 7.34 -15.44
CA LEU A 76 -0.94 7.21 -16.76
C LEU A 76 -1.88 8.36 -17.16
N ALA A 77 -2.25 9.28 -16.25
CA ALA A 77 -3.31 10.25 -16.52
C ALA A 77 -2.94 11.71 -16.20
N SER A 78 -3.33 12.62 -17.10
CA SER A 78 -3.36 14.08 -16.86
C SER A 78 -4.24 14.49 -15.67
N ASN A 79 -5.14 13.61 -15.22
CA ASN A 79 -5.96 13.78 -14.03
C ASN A 79 -5.37 13.02 -12.84
N ARG A 80 -4.72 13.77 -11.95
CA ARG A 80 -4.05 13.33 -10.72
C ARG A 80 -5.03 12.89 -9.62
N ARG A 81 -5.82 11.84 -9.86
CA ARG A 81 -6.76 11.27 -8.88
C ARG A 81 -6.51 9.78 -8.71
N VAL A 82 -6.72 9.29 -7.48
CA VAL A 82 -6.60 7.86 -7.14
C VAL A 82 -7.97 7.27 -6.96
N ALA A 83 -8.23 6.12 -7.57
CA ALA A 83 -9.48 5.40 -7.37
C ALA A 83 -9.56 4.82 -5.95
N TYR A 84 -10.77 4.72 -5.40
CA TYR A 84 -10.98 4.09 -4.10
C TYR A 84 -10.40 2.66 -4.04
N LEU A 85 -10.69 1.85 -5.06
CA LEU A 85 -10.21 0.47 -5.14
C LEU A 85 -8.68 0.38 -5.17
N GLU A 86 -8.03 1.35 -5.80
CA GLU A 86 -6.57 1.40 -5.85
C GLU A 86 -5.95 1.74 -4.49
N LEU A 87 -6.60 2.59 -3.69
CA LEU A 87 -6.19 2.82 -2.29
C LEU A 87 -6.36 1.57 -1.44
N VAL A 88 -7.45 0.82 -1.64
CA VAL A 88 -7.66 -0.47 -0.96
C VAL A 88 -6.55 -1.45 -1.33
N ASP A 89 -6.23 -1.57 -2.62
CA ASP A 89 -5.14 -2.42 -3.09
C ASP A 89 -3.77 -1.98 -2.59
N PHE A 90 -3.54 -0.68 -2.46
CA PHE A 90 -2.33 -0.14 -1.84
C PHE A 90 -2.21 -0.59 -0.39
N ILE A 91 -3.24 -0.36 0.44
CA ILE A 91 -3.23 -0.75 1.86
C ILE A 91 -3.04 -2.25 2.00
N ARG A 92 -3.72 -3.05 1.17
CA ARG A 92 -3.61 -4.51 1.16
C ARG A 92 -2.17 -4.97 0.87
N ARG A 93 -1.54 -4.40 -0.16
CA ARG A 93 -0.16 -4.74 -0.56
C ARG A 93 0.85 -4.34 0.51
N ASN A 94 0.67 -3.18 1.13
CA ASN A 94 1.56 -2.68 2.18
C ASN A 94 1.44 -3.48 3.48
N ASP A 95 0.23 -3.85 3.89
CA ASP A 95 0.02 -4.72 5.05
C ASP A 95 0.65 -6.11 4.83
N GLU A 96 0.51 -6.67 3.63
CA GLU A 96 1.14 -7.94 3.27
C GLU A 96 2.67 -7.85 3.25
N TYR A 97 3.23 -6.76 2.70
CA TYR A 97 4.66 -6.51 2.70
C TYR A 97 5.20 -6.38 4.13
N LEU A 98 4.57 -5.55 4.97
CA LEU A 98 4.95 -5.36 6.37
C LEU A 98 4.89 -6.66 7.18
N ARG A 99 3.85 -7.48 6.95
CA ARG A 99 3.75 -8.81 7.57
C ARG A 99 4.90 -9.72 7.14
N LYS A 100 5.21 -9.79 5.84
CA LYS A 100 6.33 -10.61 5.35
C LYS A 100 7.67 -10.13 5.89
N THR A 101 7.93 -8.82 5.91
CA THR A 101 9.19 -8.27 6.46
C THR A 101 9.32 -8.43 7.97
N ASN A 102 8.21 -8.41 8.72
CA ASN A 102 8.25 -8.64 10.17
C ASN A 102 8.44 -10.13 10.52
N ASP A 103 7.89 -11.03 9.70
CA ASP A 103 8.08 -12.47 9.81
C ASP A 103 9.52 -12.86 9.41
N GLU A 104 10.09 -12.16 8.43
CA GLU A 104 11.48 -12.26 7.99
C GLU A 104 12.41 -11.40 8.88
N SER A 105 12.35 -11.60 10.20
CA SER A 105 13.41 -11.12 11.09
C SER A 105 14.72 -11.84 10.74
N PRO A 106 15.80 -11.16 10.34
CA PRO A 106 17.08 -11.81 10.23
C PRO A 106 17.53 -12.13 11.66
N ARG A 107 17.54 -13.41 12.03
CA ARG A 107 18.42 -13.90 13.10
C ARG A 107 19.86 -13.62 12.69
N LYS A 108 20.32 -12.38 12.87
CA LYS A 108 21.75 -12.08 13.02
C LYS A 108 22.03 -12.00 14.51
N SER A 109 22.11 -13.18 15.13
CA SER A 109 22.97 -13.35 16.30
C SER A 109 24.40 -13.12 15.82
N ASN A 110 24.98 -11.99 16.23
CA ASN A 110 26.37 -11.64 15.96
C ASN A 110 27.30 -12.69 16.60
N PRO A 111 28.38 -13.13 15.93
CA PRO A 111 29.35 -14.03 16.53
C PRO A 111 30.10 -13.30 17.64
N GLN A 112 30.21 -13.91 18.83
CA GLN A 112 31.09 -13.43 19.88
C GLN A 112 32.54 -13.52 19.41
N GLU A 113 33.21 -12.37 19.40
CA GLU A 113 34.67 -12.28 19.42
C GLU A 113 35.18 -12.72 20.82
N GLY A 114 36.27 -13.49 20.82
CA GLY A 114 36.98 -14.03 21.98
C GLY A 114 37.69 -15.31 21.52
N GLU A 115 39.00 -15.44 21.47
CA GLU A 115 40.13 -14.75 22.10
C GLU A 115 41.30 -14.59 21.10
#